data_AF-A0A820TQV5-F1
#
_entry.id   AF-A0A820TQV5-F1
#
_cell.length_a   1.000
_cell.length_b   1.000
_cell.length_c   1.000
_cell.angle_alpha   90.00
_cell.angle_beta   90.00
_cell.angle_gamma   90.00
#
_symmetry.space_group_name_H-M   'P 1'
#
loop_
_entity.id
_entity.type
_entity.pdbx_description
1 polymer ?
#
loop_
_entity_poly.entity_id
_entity_poly.type
_entity_poly.pdbx_seq_one_letter_code
_entity_poly.pdbx_strand_id
1 'polypeptide(L)'
;KRSILQCRLDGDHPFIQDRLFAVTHLDHLNEDDRLTQIKHFRPHDSNIDILIGDMNALTREDYSDKYYENIVAGKRKRSGWETPRFDLTKFITDEWKYEDAFKLMNPQLKDEEVVTCAYGTRIDYIYLRPRENDSW
;
A
#
# COMPACT_ATOMS: atom_id res chain seq x y z
N LYS A 1 18.11 1.63 -7.01
CA LYS A 1 17.97 2.49 -5.80
C LYS A 1 16.59 3.12 -5.83
N ARG A 2 15.72 2.80 -4.86
CA ARG A 2 14.38 3.43 -4.73
C ARG A 2 14.48 4.69 -3.87
N SER A 3 13.46 5.54 -3.90
CA SER A 3 13.43 6.81 -3.15
C SER A 3 11.98 7.19 -2.82
N ILE A 4 11.82 8.09 -1.87
CA ILE A 4 10.55 8.70 -1.49
C ILE A 4 10.61 10.20 -1.83
N LEU A 5 9.55 10.72 -2.44
CA LEU A 5 9.35 12.15 -2.66
C LEU A 5 8.33 12.64 -1.63
N GLN A 6 8.66 13.70 -0.90
CA GLN A 6 7.75 14.35 0.04
C GLN A 6 7.36 15.73 -0.48
N CYS A 7 6.10 16.11 -0.33
CA CYS A 7 5.64 17.46 -0.68
C CYS A 7 4.50 17.93 0.21
N ARG A 8 4.40 19.25 0.34
CA ARG A 8 3.19 19.94 0.76
C ARG A 8 2.58 20.57 -0.47
N LEU A 9 1.26 20.56 -0.54
CA LEU A 9 0.52 21.17 -1.64
C LEU A 9 -0.11 22.45 -1.12
N ASP A 10 0.09 23.54 -1.84
CA ASP A 10 -0.58 24.80 -1.56
C ASP A 10 -2.01 24.72 -2.15
N GLY A 11 -3.01 24.62 -1.28
CA GLY A 11 -4.41 24.55 -1.69
C GLY A 11 -5.37 24.73 -0.52
N ASP A 12 -6.50 25.38 -0.81
CA ASP A 12 -7.50 25.75 0.20
C ASP A 12 -8.49 24.61 0.52
N HIS A 13 -8.35 23.46 -0.12
CA HIS A 13 -9.22 22.33 0.15
C HIS A 13 -8.90 21.75 1.53
N PRO A 14 -9.88 21.53 2.44
CA PRO A 14 -9.63 21.08 3.81
C PRO A 14 -8.82 19.79 3.93
N PHE A 15 -8.98 18.86 2.97
CA PHE A 15 -8.16 17.65 2.92
C PHE A 15 -6.69 17.92 2.58
N ILE A 16 -6.41 18.91 1.73
CA ILE A 16 -5.06 19.19 1.23
C ILE A 16 -4.30 20.06 2.23
N GLN A 17 -5.01 21.01 2.85
CA GLN A 17 -4.44 21.97 3.77
C GLN A 17 -3.67 21.29 4.91
N ASP A 18 -2.44 21.75 5.15
CA ASP A 18 -1.54 21.31 6.21
C ASP A 18 -1.16 19.82 6.20
N ARG A 19 -1.41 19.08 5.11
CA ARG A 19 -0.95 17.69 4.97
C ARG A 19 0.41 17.59 4.31
N LEU A 20 1.21 16.64 4.82
CA LEU A 20 2.46 16.20 4.22
C LEU A 20 2.19 14.92 3.43
N PHE A 21 2.38 15.02 2.12
CA PHE A 21 2.23 13.90 1.20
C PHE A 21 3.58 13.25 0.96
N ALA A 22 3.58 11.95 0.76
CA ALA A 22 4.73 11.25 0.21
C ALA A 22 4.31 10.25 -0.86
N VAL A 23 5.14 10.14 -1.89
CA VAL A 23 5.02 9.13 -2.94
C VAL A 23 6.29 8.30 -3.05
N THR A 24 6.14 6.99 -3.20
CA THR A 24 7.25 6.06 -3.40
C THR A 24 6.90 4.99 -4.43
N HIS A 25 7.92 4.32 -4.95
CA HIS A 25 7.82 3.11 -5.75
C HIS A 25 8.84 2.13 -5.18
N LEU A 26 8.37 1.06 -4.53
CA LEU A 26 9.23 0.11 -3.81
C LEU A 26 9.81 -0.99 -4.72
N ASP A 27 10.70 -1.81 -4.19
CA ASP A 27 11.25 -2.95 -4.92
C ASP A 27 10.14 -3.90 -5.43
N HIS A 28 10.31 -4.44 -6.63
CA HIS A 28 9.32 -5.31 -7.26
C HIS A 28 9.69 -6.80 -7.23
N LEU A 29 10.88 -7.13 -6.73
CA LEU A 29 11.45 -8.48 -6.75
C LEU A 29 11.44 -9.14 -5.36
N ASN A 30 11.72 -8.38 -4.29
CA ASN A 30 11.92 -8.94 -2.95
C ASN A 30 11.21 -8.12 -1.87
N GLU A 31 10.38 -8.77 -1.05
CA GLU A 31 9.66 -8.10 0.05
C GLU A 31 10.57 -7.60 1.17
N ASP A 32 11.68 -8.27 1.46
CA ASP A 32 12.63 -7.83 2.50
C ASP A 32 13.33 -6.53 2.08
N ASP A 33 13.56 -6.36 0.77
CA ASP A 33 14.05 -5.10 0.22
C ASP A 33 12.99 -4.00 0.32
N ARG A 34 11.71 -4.30 0.05
CA ARG A 34 10.58 -3.36 0.26
C ARG A 34 10.48 -2.92 1.72
N LEU A 35 10.57 -3.86 2.66
CA LEU A 35 10.56 -3.61 4.11
C LEU A 35 11.77 -2.76 4.53
N THR A 36 12.96 -3.08 4.03
CA THR A 36 14.17 -2.30 4.29
C THR A 36 14.04 -0.88 3.75
N GLN A 37 13.49 -0.72 2.55
CA GLN A 37 13.27 0.59 1.93
C GLN A 37 12.28 1.44 2.73
N ILE A 38 11.09 0.90 3.06
CA ILE A 38 10.08 1.70 3.77
C ILE A 38 10.58 2.09 5.18
N LYS A 39 11.28 1.18 5.88
CA LYS A 39 11.91 1.46 7.18
C LYS A 39 13.04 2.47 7.07
N HIS A 40 13.76 2.52 5.95
CA HIS A 40 14.77 3.54 5.69
C HIS A 40 14.14 4.91 5.40
N PHE A 41 13.03 4.94 4.67
CA PHE A 41 12.31 6.18 4.34
C PHE A 41 11.60 6.81 5.53
N ARG A 42 11.21 6.00 6.53
CA ARG A 42 10.60 6.45 7.80
C ARG A 42 9.41 7.42 7.62
N PRO A 43 8.41 7.09 6.78
CA PRO A 43 7.24 7.97 6.59
C PRO A 43 6.45 8.18 7.88
N HIS A 44 6.35 7.14 8.73
CA HIS A 44 5.72 7.25 10.04
C HIS A 44 6.42 8.28 10.95
N ASP A 45 7.75 8.20 11.08
CA ASP A 45 8.52 9.10 11.95
C ASP A 45 8.58 10.54 11.40
N SER A 46 8.50 10.69 10.07
CA SER A 46 8.47 11.99 9.40
C SER A 46 7.10 12.66 9.45
N ASN A 47 6.12 12.05 10.12
CA ASN A 47 4.74 12.49 10.15
C ASN A 47 4.13 12.70 8.75
N ILE A 48 4.41 11.79 7.82
CA ILE A 48 3.65 11.76 6.56
C ILE A 48 2.19 11.51 6.89
N ASP A 49 1.30 12.32 6.30
CA ASP A 49 -0.13 12.18 6.49
C ASP A 49 -0.72 11.26 5.42
N ILE A 50 -0.22 11.37 4.20
CA ILE A 50 -0.73 10.62 3.04
C ILE A 50 0.46 9.95 2.36
N LEU A 51 0.52 8.62 2.42
CA LEU A 51 1.56 7.80 1.79
C LEU A 51 0.98 7.08 0.57
N ILE A 52 1.53 7.35 -0.61
CA ILE A 52 0.96 6.91 -1.90
C ILE A 52 2.01 6.15 -2.70
N GLY A 53 1.56 5.21 -3.53
CA GLY A 53 2.30 4.75 -4.69
C GLY A 53 2.27 3.24 -4.89
N ASP A 54 3.17 2.79 -5.76
CA ASP A 54 3.36 1.37 -6.04
C ASP A 54 4.21 0.74 -4.93
N MET A 55 3.52 0.07 -4.02
CA MET A 55 4.15 -0.63 -2.91
C MET A 55 4.75 -1.97 -3.33
N ASN A 56 4.40 -2.46 -4.54
CA ASN A 56 4.72 -3.80 -5.03
C ASN A 56 4.42 -4.90 -3.99
N ALA A 57 3.44 -4.67 -3.13
CA ALA A 57 3.07 -5.54 -2.02
C ALA A 57 1.58 -5.85 -2.07
N LEU A 58 1.18 -6.89 -1.33
CA LEU A 58 -0.17 -7.42 -1.38
C LEU A 58 -0.79 -7.34 0.01
N THR A 59 -2.12 -7.19 0.06
CA THR A 59 -2.92 -7.37 1.27
C THR A 59 -3.68 -8.70 1.14
N ARG A 60 -3.67 -9.56 2.15
CA ARG A 60 -4.28 -10.90 2.01
C ARG A 60 -5.79 -10.80 1.89
N GLU A 61 -6.39 -9.86 2.61
CA GLU A 61 -7.82 -9.65 2.76
C GLU A 61 -8.46 -9.11 1.47
N ASP A 62 -7.66 -8.64 0.51
CA ASP A 62 -8.11 -8.25 -0.82
C ASP A 62 -8.62 -9.44 -1.64
N TYR A 63 -8.25 -10.67 -1.28
CA TYR A 63 -8.51 -11.84 -2.11
C TYR A 63 -9.37 -12.89 -1.37
N SER A 64 -10.31 -13.50 -2.08
CA SER A 64 -10.92 -14.76 -1.66
C SER A 64 -9.89 -15.89 -1.72
N ASP A 65 -10.10 -16.97 -0.97
CA ASP A 65 -9.18 -18.12 -0.95
C ASP A 65 -8.98 -18.70 -2.36
N LYS A 66 -10.08 -18.82 -3.11
CA LYS A 66 -10.07 -19.32 -4.48
C LYS A 66 -9.28 -18.40 -5.42
N TYR A 67 -9.43 -17.08 -5.31
CA TYR A 67 -8.70 -16.14 -6.14
C TYR A 67 -7.21 -16.14 -5.78
N TYR A 68 -6.91 -16.15 -4.48
CA TYR A 68 -5.55 -16.25 -3.97
C TYR A 68 -4.82 -17.49 -4.54
N GLU A 69 -5.41 -18.67 -4.43
CA GLU A 69 -4.80 -19.91 -4.90
C GLU A 69 -4.58 -19.94 -6.41
N ASN A 70 -5.58 -19.50 -7.20
CA ASN A 70 -5.54 -19.65 -8.65
C ASN A 70 -4.76 -18.54 -9.36
N ILE A 71 -4.91 -17.31 -8.88
CA ILE A 71 -4.38 -16.10 -9.51
C ILE A 71 -3.13 -15.64 -8.77
N VAL A 72 -3.23 -15.29 -7.49
CA VAL A 72 -2.15 -14.63 -6.75
C VAL A 72 -0.96 -15.57 -6.54
N ALA A 73 -1.15 -16.68 -5.83
CA ALA A 73 -0.14 -17.70 -5.61
C ALA A 73 0.07 -18.58 -6.85
N GLY A 74 -1.02 -18.91 -7.54
CA GLY A 74 -0.99 -19.81 -8.69
C GLY A 74 -0.13 -19.29 -9.85
N LYS A 75 -0.25 -18.00 -10.22
CA LYS A 75 0.59 -17.42 -11.30
C LYS A 75 2.07 -17.40 -10.91
N ARG A 76 2.38 -17.03 -9.66
CA ARG A 76 3.76 -17.01 -9.17
C ARG A 76 4.38 -18.39 -9.19
N LYS A 77 3.67 -19.40 -8.69
CA LYS A 77 4.12 -20.81 -8.71
C LYS A 77 4.41 -21.30 -10.14
N ARG A 78 3.53 -21.00 -11.11
CA ARG A 78 3.72 -21.38 -12.51
C ARG A 78 4.91 -20.66 -13.17
N SER A 79 5.25 -19.48 -12.69
CA SER A 79 6.34 -18.64 -13.22
C SER A 79 7.66 -18.80 -12.45
N GLY A 80 7.70 -19.66 -11.42
CA GLY A 80 8.86 -19.83 -10.55
C GLY A 80 9.18 -18.64 -9.65
N TRP A 81 8.22 -17.75 -9.41
CA TRP A 81 8.38 -16.61 -8.52
C TRP A 81 8.18 -17.00 -7.05
N GLU A 82 8.69 -16.18 -6.14
CA GLU A 82 8.49 -16.36 -4.70
C GLU A 82 7.00 -16.43 -4.33
N THR A 83 6.69 -17.19 -3.28
CA THR A 83 5.33 -17.22 -2.72
C THR A 83 4.90 -15.81 -2.32
N PRO A 84 3.65 -15.40 -2.60
CA PRO A 84 3.13 -14.12 -2.14
C PRO A 84 3.32 -13.94 -0.63
N ARG A 85 3.80 -12.76 -0.24
CA ARG A 85 3.90 -12.30 1.14
C ARG A 85 3.03 -11.06 1.33
N PHE A 86 2.76 -10.73 2.59
CA PHE A 86 1.81 -9.68 3.01
C PHE A 86 2.37 -8.86 4.17
N ASP A 87 3.68 -8.93 4.40
CA ASP A 87 4.31 -8.40 5.60
C ASP A 87 4.41 -6.88 5.52
N LEU A 88 4.67 -6.33 4.33
CA LEU A 88 4.79 -4.88 4.15
C LEU A 88 3.48 -4.16 4.45
N THR A 89 2.36 -4.63 3.88
CA THR A 89 1.05 -3.99 4.05
C THR A 89 0.59 -4.08 5.49
N LYS A 90 0.75 -5.25 6.13
CA LYS A 90 0.51 -5.44 7.57
C LYS A 90 1.40 -4.55 8.44
N PHE A 91 2.67 -4.39 8.10
CA PHE A 91 3.55 -3.50 8.84
C PHE A 91 3.06 -2.05 8.80
N ILE A 92 2.64 -1.57 7.62
CA ILE A 92 2.09 -0.21 7.45
C ILE A 92 0.77 -0.03 8.22
N THR A 93 -0.14 -1.01 8.18
CA THR A 93 -1.46 -0.88 8.82
C THR A 93 -1.45 -1.21 10.31
N ASP A 94 -0.78 -2.29 10.69
CA ASP A 94 -0.88 -2.85 12.04
C ASP A 94 0.14 -2.22 12.98
N GLU A 95 1.37 -1.94 12.50
CA GLU A 95 2.39 -1.30 13.33
C GLU A 95 2.32 0.22 13.24
N TRP A 96 2.26 0.78 12.02
CA TRP A 96 2.23 2.24 11.83
C TRP A 96 0.84 2.88 11.84
N LYS A 97 -0.22 2.07 11.94
CA LYS A 97 -1.61 2.55 12.07
C LYS A 97 -2.07 3.44 10.92
N TYR A 98 -1.49 3.26 9.73
CA TYR A 98 -2.07 3.84 8.54
C TYR A 98 -3.31 3.06 8.11
N GLU A 99 -4.26 3.76 7.53
CA GLU A 99 -5.49 3.20 7.00
C GLU A 99 -5.44 3.18 5.48
N ASP A 100 -5.91 2.10 4.87
CA ASP A 100 -6.02 1.99 3.42
C ASP A 100 -7.28 2.73 2.95
N ALA A 101 -7.09 3.87 2.27
CA ALA A 101 -8.18 4.73 1.81
C ALA A 101 -9.20 3.98 0.93
N PHE A 102 -8.73 3.07 0.08
CA PHE A 102 -9.62 2.31 -0.79
C PHE A 102 -10.49 1.35 0.01
N LYS A 103 -9.92 0.65 1.00
CA LYS A 103 -10.64 -0.30 1.84
C LYS A 103 -11.56 0.35 2.87
N LEU A 104 -11.26 1.56 3.33
CA LEU A 104 -12.19 2.34 4.15
C LEU A 104 -13.51 2.59 3.40
N MET A 105 -13.43 3.00 2.13
CA MET A 105 -14.61 3.28 1.31
C MET A 105 -15.26 2.03 0.72
N ASN A 106 -14.48 0.96 0.54
CA ASN A 106 -14.89 -0.26 -0.17
C ASN A 106 -14.52 -1.54 0.61
N PRO A 107 -15.00 -1.71 1.85
CA PRO A 107 -14.62 -2.84 2.70
C PRO A 107 -14.99 -4.20 2.11
N GLN A 108 -16.06 -4.26 1.31
CA GLN A 108 -16.60 -5.46 0.69
C GLN A 108 -15.91 -5.89 -0.61
N LEU A 109 -15.28 -4.97 -1.35
CA LEU A 109 -14.68 -5.28 -2.66
C LEU A 109 -13.44 -6.16 -2.51
N LYS A 110 -13.32 -7.14 -3.41
CA LYS A 110 -12.27 -8.17 -3.42
C LYS A 110 -11.92 -8.59 -4.86
N ASP A 111 -10.91 -9.42 -5.00
CA ASP A 111 -10.57 -10.16 -6.23
C ASP A 111 -10.35 -9.22 -7.43
N GLU A 112 -11.06 -9.40 -8.55
CA GLU A 112 -10.89 -8.56 -9.74
C GLU A 112 -11.23 -7.08 -9.50
N GLU A 113 -12.10 -6.78 -8.52
CA GLU A 113 -12.59 -5.43 -8.26
C GLU A 113 -11.54 -4.51 -7.62
N VAL A 114 -10.46 -5.09 -7.08
CA VAL A 114 -9.40 -4.33 -6.40
C VAL A 114 -8.13 -4.20 -7.24
N VAL A 115 -8.07 -4.85 -8.40
CA VAL A 115 -6.85 -4.99 -9.21
C VAL A 115 -6.35 -3.62 -9.70
N THR A 116 -5.07 -3.32 -9.45
CA THR A 116 -4.41 -2.12 -9.98
C THR A 116 -3.32 -2.44 -10.99
N CYS A 117 -2.91 -3.71 -11.12
CA CYS A 117 -1.88 -4.12 -12.08
C CYS A 117 -2.28 -5.28 -12.99
N ALA A 118 -1.58 -5.42 -14.12
CA ALA A 118 -1.87 -6.41 -15.16
C ALA A 118 -1.78 -7.88 -14.68
N TYR A 119 -1.21 -8.13 -13.50
CA TYR A 119 -1.09 -9.48 -12.94
C TYR A 119 -2.35 -9.96 -12.21
N GLY A 120 -3.40 -9.14 -12.08
CA GLY A 120 -4.60 -9.49 -11.33
C GLY A 120 -4.38 -9.35 -9.83
N THR A 121 -3.60 -8.35 -9.42
CA THR A 121 -3.34 -8.03 -8.02
C THR A 121 -3.42 -6.53 -7.82
N ARG A 122 -3.73 -6.11 -6.60
CA ARG A 122 -3.59 -4.74 -6.13
C ARG A 122 -2.20 -4.53 -5.54
N ILE A 123 -1.47 -3.56 -6.06
CA ILE A 123 -0.13 -3.18 -5.57
C ILE A 123 0.03 -1.67 -5.36
N ASP A 124 -0.92 -0.87 -5.86
CA ASP A 124 -0.96 0.58 -5.71
C ASP A 124 -1.88 0.94 -4.56
N TYR A 125 -1.38 1.76 -3.63
CA TYR A 125 -2.09 2.11 -2.40
C TYR A 125 -2.08 3.61 -2.15
N ILE A 126 -3.14 4.07 -1.47
CA ILE A 126 -3.20 5.36 -0.79
C ILE A 126 -3.44 5.05 0.68
N TYR A 127 -2.43 5.30 1.50
CA TYR A 127 -2.49 5.13 2.94
C TYR A 127 -2.68 6.48 3.63
N LEU A 128 -3.63 6.54 4.56
CA LEU A 128 -3.96 7.71 5.35
C LEU A 128 -3.45 7.50 6.76
N ARG A 129 -2.76 8.50 7.32
CA ARG A 129 -2.55 8.58 8.75
C ARG A 129 -3.75 9.31 9.36
N PRO A 130 -4.57 8.66 10.19
CA PRO A 130 -5.73 9.30 10.79
C PRO A 130 -5.29 10.41 11.77
N ARG A 131 -5.92 11.59 11.67
CA ARG A 131 -5.85 12.67 12.66
C ARG A 131 -7.17 12.72 13.45
N GLU A 132 -7.15 13.31 14.64
CA GLU A 132 -8.32 13.36 15.54
C GLU A 132 -9.59 13.97 14.91
N ASN A 133 -9.44 14.89 13.95
CA ASN A 133 -10.55 15.59 13.31
C ASN A 133 -10.86 15.10 11.88
N ASP A 134 -10.29 13.97 11.48
CA ASP A 134 -10.53 13.40 10.16
C ASP A 134 -11.90 12.70 10.14
N SER A 135 -12.78 13.09 9.21
CA SER A 135 -14.18 12.65 9.15
C SER A 135 -14.54 11.92 7.85
N TRP A 136 -13.58 11.23 7.25
CA TRP A 136 -13.83 10.34 6.10
C TRP A 136 -14.46 9.03 6.54
#